data_AF-A0A2V8DK23-F1
#
_entry.id   AF-A0A2V8DK23-F1
#
_cell.length_a   1.000
_cell.length_b   1.000
_cell.length_c   1.000
_cell.angle_alpha   90.00
_cell.angle_beta   90.00
_cell.angle_gamma   90.00
#
_symmetry.space_group_name_H-M   'P 1'
#
loop_
_entity.id
_entity.type
_entity.pdbx_description
1 polymer ?
#
loop_
_entity_poly.entity_id
_entity_poly.type
_entity_poly.pdbx_seq_one_letter_code
_entity_poly.pdbx_strand_id
1 'polypeptide(L)' 'VRRLAFAPYQVNEALMALAKPGALFMHCLPAHRGEEVTAEVFESAAAVVFDQAENRLHGQKALLLMLLGSTPRV' A
#
# COMPACT_ATOMS: atom_id res chain seq x y z
N VAL A 1 15.83 -15.97 -10.22
CA VAL A 1 14.61 -16.36 -10.97
C VAL A 1 13.45 -15.41 -10.69
N ARG A 2 12.89 -15.33 -9.46
CA ARG A 2 11.72 -14.48 -9.15
C ARG A 2 11.92 -12.99 -9.46
N ARG A 3 13.01 -12.37 -9.02
CA ARG A 3 13.27 -10.93 -9.25
C ARG A 3 13.24 -10.55 -10.74
N LEU A 4 13.87 -11.35 -11.60
CA LEU A 4 13.85 -11.11 -13.05
C LEU A 4 12.46 -11.31 -13.67
N ALA A 5 11.72 -12.31 -13.20
CA ALA A 5 10.35 -12.55 -13.66
C ALA A 5 9.39 -11.40 -13.30
N PHE A 6 9.62 -10.72 -12.17
CA PHE A 6 8.80 -9.61 -11.71
C PHE A 6 9.30 -8.22 -12.11
N ALA A 7 10.52 -8.10 -12.65
CA ALA A 7 11.07 -6.82 -13.08
C ALA A 7 10.14 -6.01 -14.02
N PRO A 8 9.40 -6.62 -14.98
CA PRO A 8 8.46 -5.89 -15.84
C PRO A 8 7.24 -5.30 -15.11
N TYR A 9 7.01 -5.69 -13.85
CA TYR A 9 5.86 -5.27 -13.03
C TYR A 9 6.23 -4.25 -11.96
N GLN A 10 7.46 -3.71 -11.99
CA GLN A 10 7.86 -2.66 -11.06
C GLN A 10 6.93 -1.45 -11.18
N VAL A 11 6.44 -0.97 -10.05
CA VAL A 11 5.68 0.28 -10.00
C VAL A 11 6.65 1.45 -10.10
N ASN A 12 6.59 2.15 -11.23
CA ASN A 12 7.43 3.30 -11.55
C ASN A 12 6.56 4.47 -12.06
N GLU A 13 7.18 5.62 -12.29
CA GLU A 13 6.48 6.84 -12.70
C GLU A 13 5.73 6.65 -14.03
N ALA A 14 6.30 5.91 -14.98
CA ALA A 14 5.66 5.63 -16.26
C ALA A 14 4.38 4.79 -16.08
N LEU A 15 4.40 3.80 -15.19
CA LEU A 15 3.20 3.03 -14.85
C LEU A 15 2.16 3.90 -14.11
N MET A 16 2.60 4.72 -13.16
CA MET A 16 1.71 5.62 -12.42
C MET A 16 1.06 6.67 -13.32
N ALA A 17 1.74 7.12 -14.38
CA ALA A 17 1.19 8.07 -15.36
C ALA A 17 0.01 7.50 -16.17
N LEU A 18 -0.16 6.17 -16.23
CA LEU A 18 -1.31 5.52 -16.86
C LEU A 18 -2.53 5.44 -15.93
N ALA A 19 -2.35 5.71 -14.63
CA ALA A 19 -3.43 5.67 -13.66
C ALA A 19 -4.36 6.89 -13.79
N LYS A 20 -5.54 6.82 -13.18
CA LYS A 20 -6.47 7.96 -13.12
C LYS A 20 -5.82 9.15 -12.39
N PRO A 21 -6.15 10.40 -12.74
CA PRO A 21 -5.74 11.57 -11.97
C PRO A 21 -6.10 11.40 -10.49
N GLY A 22 -5.15 11.67 -9.60
CA GLY A 22 -5.31 11.50 -8.15
C GLY A 22 -5.18 10.06 -7.65
N ALA A 23 -4.71 9.12 -8.48
CA ALA A 23 -4.38 7.78 -8.01
C ALA A 23 -3.32 7.81 -6.89
N LEU A 24 -3.52 6.99 -5.87
CA LEU A 24 -2.60 6.82 -4.75
C LEU A 24 -1.77 5.55 -4.95
N PHE A 25 -0.52 5.59 -4.48
CA PHE A 25 0.34 4.42 -4.35
C PHE A 25 0.25 3.86 -2.92
N MET A 26 0.03 2.55 -2.82
CA MET A 26 -0.10 1.80 -1.57
C MET A 26 0.89 0.63 -1.54
N HIS A 27 1.43 0.32 -0.36
CA HIS A 27 2.33 -0.81 -0.15
C HIS A 27 2.26 -1.30 1.31
N CYS A 28 2.20 -2.61 1.54
CA CYS A 28 1.97 -3.16 2.87
C CYS A 28 3.19 -3.19 3.81
N LEU A 29 4.39 -2.93 3.27
CA LEU A 29 5.71 -3.00 3.92
C LEU A 29 6.14 -4.42 4.35
N PRO A 30 7.47 -4.67 4.49
CA PRO A 30 8.58 -3.80 4.11
C PRO A 30 8.72 -3.68 2.57
N ALA A 31 9.22 -2.55 2.10
CA ALA A 31 9.46 -2.30 0.67
C ALA A 31 10.97 -2.32 0.34
N HIS A 32 11.33 -2.94 -0.78
CA HIS A 32 12.63 -2.90 -1.41
C HIS A 32 12.60 -1.91 -2.58
N ARG A 33 13.02 -0.67 -2.30
CA ARG A 33 13.16 0.37 -3.33
C ARG A 33 14.12 -0.10 -4.43
N GLY A 34 13.72 0.07 -5.69
CA GLY A 34 14.44 -0.40 -6.87
C GLY A 34 14.14 -1.84 -7.26
N GLU A 35 13.31 -2.58 -6.50
CA GLU A 35 12.76 -3.88 -6.91
C GLU A 35 11.28 -3.72 -7.28
N GLU A 36 10.33 -3.87 -6.36
CA GLU A 36 8.90 -3.80 -6.69
C GLU A 36 8.39 -2.38 -6.94
N VAL A 37 9.10 -1.36 -6.46
CA VAL A 37 8.74 0.06 -6.62
C VAL A 37 10.01 0.91 -6.74
N THR A 38 9.99 1.97 -7.54
CA THR A 38 11.11 2.92 -7.59
C THR A 38 11.13 3.83 -6.36
N ALA A 39 12.28 4.44 -6.06
CA ALA A 39 12.38 5.34 -4.92
C ALA A 39 11.50 6.59 -5.12
N GLU A 40 11.40 7.08 -6.35
CA GLU A 40 10.63 8.26 -6.73
C GLU A 40 9.13 8.05 -6.46
N VAL A 41 8.57 6.90 -6.85
CA VAL A 41 7.17 6.58 -6.56
C VAL A 41 6.94 6.44 -5.06
N PHE A 42 7.86 5.76 -4.35
CA PHE A 42 7.71 5.52 -2.92
C PHE A 42 7.76 6.80 -2.08
N GLU A 43 8.55 7.80 -2.49
CA GLU A 43 8.67 9.10 -1.82
C GLU A 43 7.73 10.18 -2.41
N SER A 44 6.91 9.82 -3.40
CA SER A 44 6.03 10.78 -4.08
C SER A 44 4.87 11.25 -3.20
N ALA A 45 4.27 12.39 -3.53
CA ALA A 45 3.07 12.88 -2.86
C ALA A 45 1.85 11.96 -3.02
N ALA A 46 1.87 11.04 -3.99
CA ALA A 46 0.81 10.04 -4.17
C ALA A 46 0.98 8.82 -3.25
N ALA A 47 2.15 8.64 -2.63
CA ALA A 47 2.43 7.50 -1.77
C ALA A 47 1.83 7.69 -0.38
N VAL A 48 0.88 6.82 -0.02
CA VAL A 48 0.21 6.80 1.29
C VAL A 48 0.61 5.58 2.12
N VAL A 49 1.86 5.11 1.93
CA VAL A 49 2.36 3.86 2.52
C VAL A 49 2.36 3.91 4.05
N PHE A 50 2.73 5.06 4.64
CA PHE A 50 2.78 5.21 6.10
C PHE A 50 1.39 5.42 6.71
N ASP A 51 0.51 6.19 6.07
CA ASP A 51 -0.89 6.30 6.49
C ASP A 51 -1.59 4.93 6.41
N GLN A 52 -1.31 4.15 5.36
CA GLN A 52 -1.79 2.76 5.25
C GLN A 52 -1.28 1.89 6.40
N ALA A 53 0.00 2.03 6.77
CA ALA A 53 0.59 1.28 7.88
C ALA A 53 -0.04 1.67 9.22
N GLU A 54 -0.23 2.96 9.49
CA GLU A 54 -0.91 3.46 10.70
C GLU A 54 -2.37 2.97 10.78
N ASN A 55 -3.08 2.98 9.65
CA ASN A 55 -4.47 2.53 9.57
C ASN A 55 -4.68 1.04 9.92
N ARG A 56 -3.61 0.23 9.97
CA ARG A 56 -3.68 -1.13 10.54
C ARG A 56 -4.17 -1.10 11.99
N LEU A 57 -3.66 -0.18 12.82
CA LEU A 57 -4.08 -0.05 14.22
C LEU A 57 -5.59 0.21 14.32
N HIS A 58 -6.08 1.20 13.56
CA HIS A 58 -7.48 1.61 13.62
C HIS A 58 -8.42 0.53 13.09
N GLY A 59 -8.08 -0.08 11.93
CA GLY A 59 -8.86 -1.17 11.35
C GLY A 59 -8.92 -2.39 12.28
N GLN A 60 -7.80 -2.74 12.91
CA GLN A 60 -7.75 -3.89 13.82
C GLN A 60 -8.49 -3.62 15.15
N LYS A 61 -8.45 -2.38 15.68
CA LYS A 61 -9.28 -2.00 16.84
C LYS A 61 -10.77 -2.16 16.55
N ALA A 62 -11.23 -1.69 15.39
CA ALA A 62 -12.63 -1.85 14.98
C ALA A 62 -13.00 -3.33 14.83
N LEU A 63 -12.11 -4.14 14.24
CA LEU A 63 -12.31 -5.59 14.11
C LEU A 63 -12.44 -6.27 15.48
N LEU A 64 -11.57 -5.95 16.43
CA LEU A 64 -11.65 -6.49 17.80
C LEU A 64 -12.97 -6.11 18.49
N LEU A 65 -13.43 -4.85 18.33
CA LEU A 65 -14.72 -4.43 18.88
C LEU A 65 -15.89 -5.21 18.25
N MET A 66 -15.85 -5.48 16.95
CA MET A 66 -16.88 -6.27 16.27
C MET A 66 -16.91 -7.73 16.75
N LEU A 67 -15.74 -8.31 17.04
CA LEU A 67 -15.62 -9.73 17.42
C LEU A 67 -15.83 -9.98 18.92
N LEU A 68 -15.35 -9.07 19.77
CA LEU A 68 -15.30 -9.23 21.23
C LEU A 68 -16.23 -8.28 21.98
N GLY A 69 -16.66 -7.19 21.34
CA GLY A 69 -17.58 -6.23 21.95
C GLY A 69 -19.01 -6.74 22.00
N SER A 70 -19.78 -6.27 22.97
CA SER A 70 -21.21 -6.61 23.13
C SER A 70 -22.13 -5.93 22.12
N THR A 71 -21.58 -5.32 21.06
CA THR A 71 -22.33 -4.60 20.04
C THR A 71 -23.05 -5.62 19.15
N PRO A 72 -24.36 -5.43 18.83
CA PRO A 72 -25.06 -6.31 17.90
C PRO A 72 -24.31 -6.42 16.58
N ARG A 73 -24.18 -7.64 16.05
CA ARG A 73 -23.62 -7.83 14.72
C ARG A 73 -24.58 -7.19 13.70
N VAL A 74 -24.05 -6.31 12.86
CA VAL A 74 -24.73 -5.85 11.63
C VAL A 74 -25.03 -7.02 10.71
#